data_AF-A0A6G0UDL5-F1
#
_entry.id   AF-A0A6G0UDL5-F1
#
_cell.length_a   1.000
_cell.length_b   1.000
_cell.length_c   1.000
_cell.angle_alpha   90.00
_cell.angle_beta   90.00
_cell.angle_gamma   90.00
#
_symmetry.space_group_name_H-M   'P 1'
#
loop_
_entity.id
_entity.type
_entity.pdbx_description
1 polymer ?
#
loop_
_entity_poly.entity_id
_entity_poly.type
_entity_poly.pdbx_seq_one_letter_code
_entity_poly.pdbx_strand_id
1 'polypeptide(L)'
;RSCVTLKKNNEVYYYIHEKKVRVIAYLLGELTPNSTKIYHDYCPFVEIREFNYSKYPEYFRKLREFRWKPLIIAEHLEKSNIIFWFDASVVFGNGKETLQDIVKSLNTKYKTCGFRILSNSGHKIRAATNPRMYNYFSVNDNILQLNMVAATVFVISKTPEAVKILERVVKCALIEDCMGPPNSTTSCAKQYLYRGEYANCNRYDQSALALSLAQCSVNLRDYFGISDLLYVKRMWLTDNDWIELKEMFPWMNKGKDKLNRKLIWIYHKYCPFVEMKEFHFEKYPKYVTRIKEFRWKPLIVAEYLYTNDVVFWFDTSVVFQNGNETLKAVVESLNTKYTTCGFRILSRTGHKIVAATDPRMFNFFLVDEDILDSEMAAATVFIVSKTLDALKILQNVVQCALVEDCMGPTNATLDCKTDDLWIGNYADCHRFDQSALALSLAQYSPDATNYLGISDMLFVKRITMGDEKEWIELQKRFPRLIRRMT
;
A
#
# COMPACT_ATOMS: atom_id res chain seq x y z
N ARG A 1 4.75 -20.79 -15.83
CA ARG A 1 5.15 -21.93 -16.66
C ARG A 1 5.50 -21.37 -18.05
N SER A 2 6.79 -21.40 -18.36
CA SER A 2 7.52 -21.29 -19.64
C SER A 2 6.91 -20.48 -20.81
N CYS A 3 7.38 -19.25 -21.02
CA CYS A 3 7.25 -18.54 -22.30
C CYS A 3 8.44 -18.90 -23.21
N VAL A 4 8.17 -19.23 -24.49
CA VAL A 4 9.21 -19.44 -25.51
C VAL A 4 9.26 -18.24 -26.43
N THR A 5 10.47 -17.73 -26.70
CA THR A 5 10.74 -16.52 -27.49
C THR A 5 11.18 -16.89 -28.90
N LEU A 6 10.57 -16.28 -29.93
CA LEU A 6 11.05 -16.34 -31.31
C LEU A 6 11.14 -14.93 -31.90
N LYS A 7 12.29 -14.61 -32.53
CA LYS A 7 12.52 -13.36 -33.28
C LYS A 7 12.31 -13.61 -34.76
N LYS A 8 11.46 -12.81 -35.41
CA LYS A 8 11.33 -12.76 -36.88
C LYS A 8 11.08 -11.31 -37.31
N ASN A 9 11.83 -10.82 -38.29
CA ASN A 9 11.70 -9.47 -38.86
C ASN A 9 11.75 -8.32 -37.83
N ASN A 10 12.71 -8.33 -36.91
CA ASN A 10 12.84 -7.35 -35.81
C ASN A 10 11.65 -7.26 -34.82
N GLU A 11 10.65 -8.15 -34.92
CA GLU A 11 9.58 -8.28 -33.93
C GLU A 11 9.81 -9.51 -33.04
N VAL A 12 9.48 -9.36 -31.76
CA VAL A 12 9.59 -10.42 -30.75
C VAL A 12 8.20 -11.00 -30.46
N TYR A 13 8.05 -12.31 -30.63
CA TYR A 13 6.79 -13.01 -30.40
C TYR A 13 6.91 -13.99 -29.24
N TYR A 14 5.87 -14.04 -28.40
CA TYR A 14 5.76 -14.98 -27.29
C TYR A 14 4.52 -15.86 -27.45
N TYR A 15 4.70 -17.15 -27.17
CA TYR A 15 3.66 -18.16 -27.23
C TYR A 15 3.21 -18.51 -25.80
N ILE A 16 1.98 -18.16 -25.45
CA ILE A 16 1.27 -18.77 -24.32
C ILE A 16 0.41 -19.88 -24.94
N HIS A 17 0.83 -21.14 -24.80
CA HIS A 17 0.12 -22.31 -25.34
C HIS A 17 -0.42 -22.07 -26.78
N GLU A 18 0.51 -21.95 -27.74
CA GLU A 18 0.25 -21.94 -29.20
C GLU A 18 -0.38 -20.68 -29.84
N LYS A 19 -0.48 -19.53 -29.16
CA LYS A 19 -0.88 -18.25 -29.82
C LYS A 19 0.07 -17.09 -29.58
N LYS A 20 0.30 -16.29 -30.63
CA LYS A 20 1.10 -15.06 -30.64
C LYS A 20 0.41 -13.99 -29.79
N VAL A 21 0.97 -13.65 -28.64
CA VAL A 21 0.49 -12.55 -27.78
C VAL A 21 1.53 -11.43 -27.77
N ARG A 22 1.09 -10.18 -28.00
CA ARG A 22 1.92 -8.97 -27.86
C ARG A 22 1.45 -8.21 -26.62
N VAL A 23 2.39 -7.81 -25.78
CA VAL A 23 2.11 -6.98 -24.60
C VAL A 23 2.73 -5.62 -24.86
N ILE A 24 1.92 -4.57 -24.84
CA ILE A 24 2.33 -3.21 -25.22
C ILE A 24 1.98 -2.27 -24.07
N ALA A 25 2.94 -1.49 -23.61
CA ALA A 25 2.75 -0.44 -22.63
C ALA A 25 2.93 0.93 -23.30
N TYR A 26 1.93 1.80 -23.17
CA TYR A 26 1.98 3.15 -23.74
C TYR A 26 2.46 4.17 -22.70
N LEU A 27 3.47 4.94 -23.10
CA LEU A 27 3.96 6.12 -22.40
C LEU A 27 3.14 7.32 -22.84
N LEU A 28 2.42 7.88 -21.88
CA LEU A 28 1.52 9.01 -22.09
C LEU A 28 2.09 10.31 -21.52
N GLY A 29 3.22 10.24 -20.82
CA GLY A 29 3.98 11.34 -20.25
C GLY A 29 5.45 10.93 -20.11
N GLU A 30 6.26 11.79 -19.50
CA GLU A 30 7.69 11.53 -19.33
C GLU A 30 7.93 10.39 -18.33
N LEU A 31 8.65 9.36 -18.77
CA LEU A 31 9.29 8.40 -17.88
C LEU A 31 10.76 8.76 -17.74
N THR A 32 11.28 8.68 -16.52
CA THR A 32 12.73 8.75 -16.34
C THR A 32 13.39 7.53 -17.01
N PRO A 33 14.62 7.63 -17.53
CA PRO A 33 15.35 6.48 -18.07
C PRO A 33 15.43 5.29 -17.10
N ASN A 34 15.41 5.58 -15.80
CA ASN A 34 15.43 4.59 -14.74
C ASN A 34 14.10 3.81 -14.65
N SER A 35 12.96 4.47 -14.87
CA SER A 35 11.64 3.83 -14.88
C SER A 35 11.49 2.86 -16.05
N THR A 36 11.95 3.24 -17.24
CA THR A 36 11.90 2.38 -18.44
C THR A 36 12.76 1.13 -18.27
N LYS A 37 13.94 1.27 -17.64
CA LYS A 37 14.83 0.15 -17.30
C LYS A 37 14.16 -0.85 -16.34
N ILE A 38 13.50 -0.34 -15.30
CA ILE A 38 12.75 -1.18 -14.33
C ILE A 38 11.63 -1.97 -15.04
N TYR A 39 10.85 -1.33 -15.93
CA TYR A 39 9.81 -2.04 -16.68
C TYR A 39 10.38 -3.18 -17.54
N HIS A 40 11.51 -2.97 -18.20
CA HIS A 40 12.20 -4.01 -18.95
C HIS A 40 12.79 -5.12 -18.06
N ASP A 41 13.28 -4.81 -16.87
CA ASP A 41 13.83 -5.82 -15.96
C ASP A 41 12.74 -6.78 -15.43
N TYR A 42 11.55 -6.26 -15.12
CA TYR A 42 10.43 -7.07 -14.61
C TYR A 42 9.57 -7.71 -15.72
N CYS A 43 9.47 -7.04 -16.86
CA CYS A 43 8.67 -7.50 -18.00
C CYS A 43 9.50 -7.37 -19.28
N PRO A 44 10.56 -8.19 -19.46
CA PRO A 44 11.51 -8.05 -20.58
C PRO A 44 10.88 -8.22 -21.96
N PHE A 45 9.63 -8.65 -22.01
CA PHE A 45 8.84 -8.90 -23.21
C PHE A 45 7.82 -7.81 -23.52
N VAL A 46 7.69 -6.77 -22.69
CA VAL A 46 6.79 -5.65 -22.96
C VAL A 46 7.38 -4.73 -24.03
N GLU A 47 6.57 -4.38 -25.02
CA GLU A 47 6.90 -3.33 -25.98
C GLU A 47 6.47 -1.98 -25.40
N ILE A 48 7.44 -1.11 -25.16
CA ILE A 48 7.17 0.25 -24.67
C ILE A 48 7.02 1.17 -25.89
N ARG A 49 5.91 1.90 -25.96
CA ARG A 49 5.62 2.85 -27.05
C ARG A 49 5.24 4.21 -26.51
N GLU A 50 5.64 5.27 -27.19
CA GLU A 50 5.19 6.62 -26.88
C GLU A 50 3.95 6.98 -27.69
N PHE A 51 2.99 7.64 -27.05
CA PHE A 51 1.87 8.22 -27.77
C PHE A 51 2.32 9.53 -28.42
N ASN A 52 2.32 9.56 -29.76
CA ASN A 52 2.76 10.75 -30.48
C ASN A 52 1.69 11.86 -30.45
N TYR A 53 1.76 12.72 -29.44
CA TYR A 53 0.89 13.88 -29.28
C TYR A 53 0.99 14.90 -30.42
N SER A 54 2.09 14.91 -31.20
CA SER A 54 2.25 15.89 -32.30
C SER A 54 1.25 15.67 -33.44
N LYS A 55 0.62 14.50 -33.50
CA LYS A 55 -0.40 14.16 -34.52
C LYS A 55 -1.80 14.64 -34.16
N TYR A 56 -1.99 15.20 -32.95
CA TYR A 56 -3.30 15.51 -32.41
C TYR A 56 -3.35 16.93 -31.83
N PRO A 57 -4.54 17.55 -31.72
CA PRO A 57 -4.69 18.86 -31.12
C PRO A 57 -4.19 18.91 -29.66
N GLU A 58 -3.85 20.12 -29.20
CA GLU A 58 -3.22 20.34 -27.89
C GLU A 58 -4.02 19.77 -26.72
N TYR A 59 -5.36 19.78 -26.79
CA TYR A 59 -6.23 19.22 -25.75
C TYR A 59 -6.08 17.71 -25.54
N PHE A 60 -5.39 16.97 -26.41
CA PHE A 60 -5.00 15.58 -26.14
C PHE A 60 -3.97 15.44 -25.02
N ARG A 61 -3.23 16.51 -24.70
CA ARG A 61 -2.31 16.56 -23.56
C ARG A 61 -3.04 16.63 -22.22
N LYS A 62 -4.35 16.88 -22.19
CA LYS A 62 -5.21 16.80 -20.99
C LYS A 62 -5.43 15.33 -20.61
N LEU A 63 -4.43 14.69 -20.01
CA LEU A 63 -4.37 13.23 -19.81
C LEU A 63 -5.55 12.65 -19.00
N ARG A 64 -6.11 13.44 -18.08
CA ARG A 64 -7.24 13.05 -17.21
C ARG A 64 -8.58 12.93 -17.95
N GLU A 65 -8.59 13.27 -19.23
CA GLU A 65 -9.77 13.18 -20.09
C GLU A 65 -9.69 11.97 -21.02
N PHE A 66 -8.62 11.16 -20.92
CA PHE A 66 -8.45 9.82 -21.50
C PHE A 66 -8.70 9.71 -23.02
N ARG A 67 -8.68 10.81 -23.77
CA ARG A 67 -8.92 10.86 -25.22
C ARG A 67 -8.00 9.96 -26.05
N TRP A 68 -6.78 9.77 -25.58
CA TRP A 68 -5.76 8.94 -26.22
C TRP A 68 -6.14 7.45 -26.25
N LYS A 69 -6.92 6.96 -25.27
CA LYS A 69 -7.25 5.53 -25.11
C LYS A 69 -7.98 4.94 -26.32
N PRO A 70 -9.13 5.49 -26.79
CA PRO A 70 -9.84 4.94 -27.93
C PRO A 70 -9.01 4.98 -29.23
N LEU A 71 -8.11 5.95 -29.39
CA LEU A 71 -7.22 6.02 -30.56
C LEU A 71 -6.18 4.90 -30.56
N ILE A 72 -5.55 4.64 -29.42
CA ILE A 72 -4.60 3.53 -29.28
C ILE A 72 -5.28 2.20 -29.58
N ILE A 73 -6.49 2.00 -29.06
CA ILE A 73 -7.26 0.78 -29.30
C ILE A 73 -7.58 0.65 -30.79
N ALA A 74 -8.00 1.74 -31.45
CA ALA A 74 -8.30 1.74 -32.87
C ALA A 74 -7.07 1.39 -33.73
N GLU A 75 -5.91 2.00 -33.46
CA GLU A 75 -4.65 1.71 -34.15
C GLU A 75 -4.28 0.21 -34.04
N HIS A 76 -4.46 -0.37 -32.86
CA HIS A 76 -4.14 -1.78 -32.65
C HIS A 76 -5.18 -2.74 -33.24
N LEU A 77 -6.44 -2.31 -33.38
CA LEU A 77 -7.50 -3.15 -33.93
C LEU A 77 -7.35 -3.30 -35.45
N GLU A 78 -6.58 -2.42 -36.11
CA GLU A 78 -6.16 -2.64 -37.50
C GLU A 78 -5.35 -3.92 -37.66
N LYS A 79 -4.43 -4.17 -36.70
CA LYS A 79 -3.42 -5.24 -36.77
C LYS A 79 -3.77 -6.48 -35.93
N SER A 80 -4.74 -6.37 -35.03
CA SER A 80 -5.12 -7.43 -34.09
C SER A 80 -6.63 -7.66 -34.09
N ASN A 81 -7.03 -8.94 -34.14
CA ASN A 81 -8.45 -9.31 -34.09
C ASN A 81 -9.03 -9.27 -32.67
N ILE A 82 -8.18 -9.27 -31.65
CA ILE A 82 -8.59 -9.20 -30.24
C ILE A 82 -7.63 -8.27 -29.53
N ILE A 83 -8.16 -7.33 -28.76
CA ILE A 83 -7.38 -6.48 -27.85
C ILE A 83 -7.88 -6.71 -26.45
N PHE A 84 -6.95 -6.97 -25.53
CA PHE A 84 -7.20 -6.94 -24.11
C PHE A 84 -6.69 -5.60 -23.59
N TRP A 85 -7.61 -4.69 -23.25
CA TRP A 85 -7.27 -3.41 -22.63
C TRP A 85 -7.33 -3.49 -21.11
N PHE A 86 -6.36 -2.89 -20.44
CA PHE A 86 -6.43 -2.61 -19.02
C PHE A 86 -5.60 -1.36 -18.69
N ASP A 87 -6.11 -0.54 -17.77
CA ASP A 87 -5.35 0.61 -17.25
C ASP A 87 -4.19 0.12 -16.37
N ALA A 88 -3.14 0.95 -16.22
CA ALA A 88 -1.96 0.61 -15.41
C ALA A 88 -2.27 0.32 -13.93
N SER A 89 -3.43 0.78 -13.43
CA SER A 89 -3.91 0.51 -12.07
C SER A 89 -4.60 -0.85 -11.91
N VAL A 90 -4.68 -1.68 -12.95
CA VAL A 90 -5.36 -2.98 -12.91
C VAL A 90 -4.39 -4.08 -12.48
N VAL A 91 -4.81 -4.89 -11.51
CA VAL A 91 -4.08 -6.07 -11.04
C VAL A 91 -4.87 -7.33 -11.35
N PHE A 92 -4.20 -8.35 -11.88
CA PHE A 92 -4.79 -9.66 -12.17
C PHE A 92 -4.64 -10.60 -10.96
N GLY A 93 -5.71 -11.32 -10.62
CA GLY A 93 -5.73 -12.28 -9.51
C GLY A 93 -5.50 -13.73 -9.95
N ASN A 94 -5.48 -14.66 -8.99
CA ASN A 94 -5.34 -16.11 -9.24
C ASN A 94 -6.69 -16.76 -9.62
N GLY A 95 -7.35 -16.21 -10.65
CA GLY A 95 -8.61 -16.73 -11.16
C GLY A 95 -8.49 -18.07 -11.86
N LYS A 96 -9.63 -18.78 -11.98
CA LYS A 96 -9.72 -20.05 -12.72
C LYS A 96 -9.94 -19.87 -14.22
N GLU A 97 -10.44 -18.70 -14.65
CA GLU A 97 -10.68 -18.41 -16.06
C GLU A 97 -9.36 -18.11 -16.79
N THR A 98 -9.16 -18.69 -17.97
CA THR A 98 -7.96 -18.48 -18.79
C THR A 98 -8.17 -17.40 -19.86
N LEU A 99 -7.09 -16.89 -20.47
CA LEU A 99 -7.20 -16.00 -21.63
C LEU A 99 -7.96 -16.67 -22.80
N GLN A 100 -7.79 -17.99 -22.98
CA GLN A 100 -8.53 -18.75 -23.99
C GLN A 100 -10.04 -18.76 -23.71
N ASP A 101 -10.45 -18.89 -22.45
CA ASP A 101 -11.86 -18.84 -22.06
C ASP A 101 -12.47 -17.47 -22.35
N ILE A 102 -11.72 -16.40 -22.05
CA ILE A 102 -12.13 -15.02 -22.36
C ILE A 102 -12.31 -14.84 -23.87
N VAL A 103 -11.34 -15.27 -24.67
CA VAL A 103 -11.41 -15.22 -26.14
C VAL A 103 -12.59 -16.03 -26.66
N LYS A 104 -12.82 -17.24 -26.14
CA LYS A 104 -13.97 -18.08 -26.51
C LYS A 104 -15.29 -17.38 -26.18
N SER A 105 -15.37 -16.72 -25.04
CA SER A 105 -16.57 -15.99 -24.61
C SER A 105 -16.93 -14.82 -25.53
N LEU A 106 -15.93 -14.14 -26.13
CA LEU A 106 -16.17 -13.07 -27.10
C LEU A 106 -16.84 -13.54 -28.38
N ASN A 107 -16.49 -14.74 -28.85
CA ASN A 107 -17.04 -15.29 -30.10
C ASN A 107 -18.39 -16.00 -29.89
N THR A 108 -18.81 -16.17 -28.64
CA THR A 108 -20.04 -16.89 -28.25
C THR A 108 -20.99 -15.95 -27.53
N LYS A 109 -20.76 -15.73 -26.23
CA LYS A 109 -21.63 -14.97 -25.34
C LYS A 109 -21.67 -13.47 -25.65
N TYR A 110 -20.54 -12.87 -26.00
CA TYR A 110 -20.43 -11.41 -26.20
C TYR A 110 -20.30 -11.02 -27.68
N LYS A 111 -20.70 -11.91 -28.59
CA LYS A 111 -20.57 -11.73 -30.04
C LYS A 111 -21.34 -10.50 -30.55
N THR A 112 -22.49 -10.20 -29.93
CA THR A 112 -23.40 -9.12 -30.34
C THR A 112 -22.71 -7.76 -30.41
N CYS A 113 -22.00 -7.38 -29.35
CA CYS A 113 -21.28 -6.11 -29.33
C CYS A 113 -19.79 -6.26 -29.60
N GLY A 114 -19.24 -7.48 -29.52
CA GLY A 114 -17.81 -7.73 -29.64
C GLY A 114 -16.99 -7.13 -28.48
N PHE A 115 -17.63 -6.81 -27.36
CA PHE A 115 -17.00 -6.32 -26.14
C PHE A 115 -17.34 -7.23 -24.97
N ARG A 116 -16.34 -7.54 -24.14
CA ARG A 116 -16.54 -8.05 -22.79
C ARG A 116 -15.92 -7.07 -21.80
N ILE A 117 -16.77 -6.30 -21.15
CA ILE A 117 -16.40 -5.43 -20.04
C ILE A 117 -16.36 -6.24 -18.76
N LEU A 118 -15.25 -6.12 -18.03
CA LEU A 118 -14.92 -6.99 -16.91
C LEU A 118 -15.14 -6.31 -15.55
N SER A 119 -15.63 -5.08 -15.54
CA SER A 119 -15.90 -4.31 -14.32
C SER A 119 -17.11 -3.37 -14.48
N ASN A 120 -17.89 -3.21 -13.41
CA ASN A 120 -19.01 -2.29 -13.32
C ASN A 120 -18.61 -1.07 -12.49
N SER A 121 -19.17 0.10 -12.81
CA SER A 121 -18.93 1.34 -12.06
C SER A 121 -19.81 1.52 -10.83
N GLY A 122 -20.93 0.77 -10.73
CA GLY A 122 -21.85 0.83 -9.60
C GLY A 122 -22.82 2.03 -9.61
N HIS A 123 -22.86 2.80 -10.70
CA HIS A 123 -23.80 3.92 -10.86
C HIS A 123 -24.42 3.95 -12.27
N LYS A 124 -25.41 4.82 -12.49
CA LYS A 124 -26.11 4.96 -13.78
C LYS A 124 -25.27 5.74 -14.82
N ILE A 125 -25.60 5.56 -16.10
CA ILE A 125 -25.02 6.36 -17.20
C ILE A 125 -25.35 7.84 -17.02
N ARG A 126 -26.63 8.16 -16.73
CA ARG A 126 -27.11 9.52 -16.46
C ARG A 126 -26.31 10.23 -15.38
N ALA A 127 -25.96 9.49 -14.33
CA ALA A 127 -25.41 10.06 -13.13
C ALA A 127 -24.00 10.64 -13.31
N ALA A 128 -23.22 10.09 -14.25
CA ALA A 128 -21.81 10.43 -14.39
C ALA A 128 -21.40 10.82 -15.82
N THR A 129 -22.37 11.23 -16.65
CA THR A 129 -22.13 11.71 -18.02
C THR A 129 -22.62 13.14 -18.13
N ASN A 130 -21.78 14.05 -18.63
CA ASN A 130 -22.19 15.43 -18.84
C ASN A 130 -23.29 15.49 -19.91
N PRO A 131 -24.43 16.18 -19.68
CA PRO A 131 -25.53 16.23 -20.63
C PRO A 131 -25.17 16.75 -22.02
N ARG A 132 -24.13 17.60 -22.14
CA ARG A 132 -23.63 18.08 -23.44
C ARG A 132 -23.13 16.93 -24.32
N MET A 133 -22.64 15.84 -23.73
CA MET A 133 -22.19 14.65 -24.47
C MET A 133 -23.36 13.98 -25.21
N TYR A 134 -24.60 14.08 -24.74
CA TYR A 134 -25.75 13.40 -25.35
C TYR A 134 -26.02 13.85 -26.79
N ASN A 135 -25.74 15.12 -27.09
CA ASN A 135 -25.91 15.70 -28.42
C ASN A 135 -25.02 15.04 -29.48
N TYR A 136 -23.90 14.44 -29.06
CA TYR A 136 -22.96 13.77 -29.95
C TYR A 136 -23.27 12.28 -30.18
N PHE A 137 -24.14 11.68 -29.35
CA PHE A 137 -24.45 10.26 -29.40
C PHE A 137 -25.92 9.95 -29.77
N SER A 138 -26.77 10.95 -29.99
CA SER A 138 -28.19 10.75 -30.32
C SER A 138 -28.89 9.82 -29.32
N VAL A 139 -28.80 10.18 -28.04
CA VAL A 139 -29.15 9.34 -26.89
C VAL A 139 -30.68 9.30 -26.67
N ASN A 140 -31.22 8.10 -26.45
CA ASN A 140 -32.58 7.89 -25.93
C ASN A 140 -32.60 7.87 -24.39
N ASP A 141 -33.64 8.43 -23.75
CA ASP A 141 -33.71 8.50 -22.28
C ASP A 141 -33.61 7.14 -21.58
N ASN A 142 -34.10 6.08 -22.22
CA ASN A 142 -34.07 4.72 -21.69
C ASN A 142 -32.64 4.22 -21.46
N ILE A 143 -31.68 4.58 -22.32
CA ILE A 143 -30.28 4.13 -22.16
C ILE A 143 -29.58 4.84 -21.01
N LEU A 144 -30.02 6.04 -20.64
CA LEU A 144 -29.46 6.80 -19.53
C LEU A 144 -29.72 6.13 -18.16
N GLN A 145 -30.78 5.31 -18.07
CA GLN A 145 -31.14 4.53 -16.87
C GLN A 145 -30.34 3.25 -16.70
N LEU A 146 -29.53 2.86 -17.68
CA LEU A 146 -28.68 1.68 -17.59
C LEU A 146 -27.51 1.92 -16.63
N ASN A 147 -26.99 0.82 -16.09
CA ASN A 147 -25.79 0.87 -15.26
C ASN A 147 -24.58 1.16 -16.15
N MET A 148 -23.74 2.11 -15.74
CA MET A 148 -22.53 2.45 -16.46
C MET A 148 -21.47 1.36 -16.22
N VAL A 149 -20.91 0.85 -17.30
CA VAL A 149 -19.76 -0.07 -17.24
C VAL A 149 -18.45 0.68 -17.01
N ALA A 150 -17.43 0.00 -16.48
CA ALA A 150 -16.10 0.59 -16.33
C ALA A 150 -15.29 0.52 -17.64
N ALA A 151 -14.58 1.59 -18.01
CA ALA A 151 -13.63 1.59 -19.14
C ALA A 151 -12.18 1.29 -18.71
N THR A 152 -12.02 0.62 -17.57
CA THR A 152 -10.72 0.35 -16.95
C THR A 152 -10.14 -0.99 -17.38
N VAL A 153 -10.99 -1.97 -17.68
CA VAL A 153 -10.57 -3.29 -18.13
C VAL A 153 -11.65 -3.92 -18.99
N PHE A 154 -11.29 -4.32 -20.20
CA PHE A 154 -12.19 -4.96 -21.13
C PHE A 154 -11.43 -5.67 -22.24
N VAL A 155 -12.12 -6.57 -22.93
CA VAL A 155 -11.61 -7.21 -24.14
C VAL A 155 -12.55 -6.90 -25.28
N ILE A 156 -11.98 -6.58 -26.44
CA ILE A 156 -12.69 -6.29 -27.68
C ILE A 156 -12.27 -7.30 -28.74
N SER A 157 -13.23 -7.85 -29.47
CA SER A 157 -13.02 -8.59 -30.71
C SER A 157 -13.35 -7.70 -31.91
N LYS A 158 -12.57 -7.80 -32.98
CA LYS A 158 -12.75 -7.03 -34.22
C LYS A 158 -13.96 -7.55 -35.00
N THR A 159 -15.15 -7.13 -34.59
CA THR A 159 -16.40 -7.33 -35.31
C THR A 159 -16.87 -6.00 -35.94
N PRO A 160 -17.72 -6.02 -36.98
CA PRO A 160 -18.28 -4.78 -37.54
C PRO A 160 -18.96 -3.91 -36.48
N GLU A 161 -19.69 -4.54 -35.55
CA GLU A 161 -20.36 -3.87 -34.44
C GLU A 161 -19.37 -3.25 -33.45
N ALA A 162 -18.30 -3.97 -33.07
CA ALA A 162 -17.27 -3.44 -32.19
C ALA A 162 -16.53 -2.26 -32.81
N VAL A 163 -16.28 -2.31 -34.13
CA VAL A 163 -15.68 -1.20 -34.89
C VAL A 163 -16.61 0.02 -34.89
N LYS A 164 -17.92 -0.15 -35.14
CA LYS A 164 -18.90 0.95 -35.06
C LYS A 164 -18.95 1.59 -33.67
N ILE A 165 -18.91 0.77 -32.61
CA ILE A 165 -18.87 1.26 -31.22
C ILE A 165 -17.59 2.08 -30.99
N LEU A 166 -16.43 1.54 -31.36
CA LEU A 166 -15.14 2.21 -31.18
C LEU A 166 -15.06 3.51 -32.00
N GLU A 167 -15.59 3.52 -33.22
CA GLU A 167 -15.64 4.70 -34.09
C GLU A 167 -16.40 5.86 -33.43
N ARG A 168 -17.54 5.59 -32.78
CA ARG A 168 -18.29 6.63 -32.03
C ARG A 168 -17.47 7.20 -30.89
N VAL A 169 -16.77 6.34 -30.14
CA VAL A 169 -15.89 6.78 -29.03
C VAL A 169 -14.70 7.59 -29.56
N VAL A 170 -14.09 7.16 -30.67
CA VAL A 170 -12.99 7.88 -31.35
C VAL A 170 -13.44 9.25 -31.86
N LYS A 171 -14.59 9.32 -32.53
CA LYS A 171 -15.18 10.60 -33.00
C LYS A 171 -15.38 11.56 -31.84
N CYS A 172 -15.91 11.08 -30.71
CA CYS A 172 -16.05 11.90 -29.52
C CYS A 172 -14.69 12.33 -28.94
N ALA A 173 -13.67 11.47 -28.95
CA ALA A 173 -12.33 11.81 -28.46
C ALA A 173 -11.68 12.92 -29.29
N LEU A 174 -11.94 12.93 -30.60
CA LEU A 174 -11.41 13.93 -31.54
C LEU A 174 -12.13 15.28 -31.44
N ILE A 175 -13.29 15.37 -30.80
CA ILE A 175 -14.02 16.63 -30.60
C ILE A 175 -13.81 17.07 -29.14
N GLU A 176 -13.14 18.21 -28.92
CA GLU A 176 -12.77 18.69 -27.58
C GLU A 176 -13.97 18.68 -26.62
N ASP A 177 -15.05 19.33 -27.05
CA ASP A 177 -16.29 19.52 -26.30
C ASP A 177 -17.17 18.27 -26.18
N CYS A 178 -16.89 17.20 -26.93
CA CYS A 178 -17.60 15.94 -26.76
C CYS A 178 -17.03 15.17 -25.56
N MET A 179 -15.73 14.84 -25.61
CA MET A 179 -15.13 14.00 -24.57
C MET A 179 -14.90 14.78 -23.27
N GLY A 180 -14.50 16.05 -23.36
CA GLY A 180 -14.28 16.94 -22.23
C GLY A 180 -14.98 18.28 -22.40
N PRO A 181 -16.32 18.31 -22.27
CA PRO A 181 -17.08 19.55 -22.35
C PRO A 181 -16.53 20.61 -21.36
N PRO A 182 -16.68 21.91 -21.67
CA PRO A 182 -16.24 22.98 -20.79
C PRO A 182 -16.81 22.84 -19.37
N ASN A 183 -15.98 23.13 -18.36
CA ASN A 183 -16.31 23.03 -16.93
C ASN A 183 -16.64 21.60 -16.43
N SER A 184 -16.31 20.56 -17.19
CA SER A 184 -16.46 19.18 -16.74
C SER A 184 -15.36 18.78 -15.73
N THR A 185 -15.75 17.95 -14.75
CA THR A 185 -14.84 17.41 -13.73
C THR A 185 -15.03 15.90 -13.58
N THR A 186 -13.96 15.18 -13.22
CA THR A 186 -14.02 13.75 -12.89
C THR A 186 -14.74 13.47 -11.57
N SER A 187 -14.79 14.44 -10.65
CA SER A 187 -15.33 14.28 -9.29
C SER A 187 -16.86 14.44 -9.27
N CYS A 188 -17.57 13.40 -8.83
CA CYS A 188 -19.03 13.38 -8.81
C CYS A 188 -19.60 13.71 -7.44
N ALA A 189 -20.67 14.51 -7.41
CA ALA A 189 -21.45 14.78 -6.21
C ALA A 189 -22.19 13.51 -5.75
N LYS A 190 -21.71 12.91 -4.64
CA LYS A 190 -22.16 11.60 -4.16
C LYS A 190 -23.67 11.53 -3.91
N GLN A 191 -24.30 12.63 -3.48
CA GLN A 191 -25.73 12.64 -3.19
C GLN A 191 -26.62 12.35 -4.41
N TYR A 192 -26.17 12.72 -5.62
CA TYR A 192 -26.90 12.48 -6.87
C TYR A 192 -26.46 11.18 -7.54
N LEU A 193 -25.17 10.83 -7.40
CA LEU A 193 -24.56 9.68 -8.06
C LEU A 193 -25.29 8.36 -7.76
N TYR A 194 -25.58 8.10 -6.48
CA TYR A 194 -26.26 6.88 -6.04
C TYR A 194 -27.77 6.91 -6.26
N ARG A 195 -28.36 8.10 -6.46
CA ARG A 195 -29.77 8.27 -6.85
C ARG A 195 -30.00 8.07 -8.35
N GLY A 196 -28.93 7.96 -9.14
CA GLY A 196 -29.03 7.87 -10.60
C GLY A 196 -29.28 9.22 -11.29
N GLU A 197 -29.20 10.32 -10.55
CA GLU A 197 -29.35 11.68 -11.02
C GLU A 197 -28.00 12.27 -11.45
N TYR A 198 -28.02 13.24 -12.36
CA TYR A 198 -26.79 13.86 -12.86
C TYR A 198 -25.98 14.48 -11.70
N ALA A 199 -24.76 13.97 -11.49
CA ALA A 199 -23.93 14.29 -10.33
C ALA A 199 -22.87 15.37 -10.61
N ASN A 200 -23.15 16.28 -11.55
CA ASN A 200 -22.27 17.41 -11.91
C ASN A 200 -20.83 17.00 -12.26
N CYS A 201 -20.67 15.84 -12.90
CA CYS A 201 -19.37 15.30 -13.31
C CYS A 201 -19.41 14.69 -14.72
N ASN A 202 -18.25 14.30 -15.23
CA ASN A 202 -18.10 13.58 -16.48
C ASN A 202 -17.04 12.49 -16.32
N ARG A 203 -17.32 11.29 -16.84
CA ARG A 203 -16.39 10.15 -16.80
C ARG A 203 -15.68 9.91 -18.13
N TYR A 204 -15.68 10.93 -19.00
CA TYR A 204 -14.87 11.01 -20.23
C TYR A 204 -15.00 9.75 -21.10
N ASP A 205 -13.91 9.02 -21.33
CA ASP A 205 -13.86 7.78 -22.15
C ASP A 205 -14.87 6.73 -21.66
N GLN A 206 -15.07 6.61 -20.35
CA GLN A 206 -16.05 5.71 -19.76
C GLN A 206 -17.50 6.09 -20.13
N SER A 207 -17.82 7.39 -20.14
CA SER A 207 -19.14 7.88 -20.54
C SER A 207 -19.39 7.63 -22.02
N ALA A 208 -18.42 7.99 -22.88
CA ALA A 208 -18.51 7.77 -24.32
C ALA A 208 -18.65 6.28 -24.67
N LEU A 209 -17.87 5.41 -24.02
CA LEU A 209 -17.95 3.96 -24.21
C LEU A 209 -19.30 3.40 -23.75
N ALA A 210 -19.81 3.83 -22.59
CA ALA A 210 -21.08 3.36 -22.05
C ALA A 210 -22.27 3.77 -22.93
N LEU A 211 -22.29 5.02 -23.43
CA LEU A 211 -23.30 5.47 -24.40
C LEU A 211 -23.25 4.65 -25.69
N SER A 212 -22.04 4.36 -26.19
CA SER A 212 -21.86 3.59 -27.42
C SER A 212 -22.28 2.13 -27.27
N LEU A 213 -21.96 1.49 -26.14
CA LEU A 213 -22.37 0.11 -25.83
C LEU A 213 -23.88 -0.01 -25.63
N ALA A 214 -24.49 0.96 -24.96
CA ALA A 214 -25.93 0.97 -24.72
C ALA A 214 -26.76 1.11 -26.01
N GLN A 215 -26.18 1.68 -27.06
CA GLN A 215 -26.77 1.69 -28.41
C GLN A 215 -26.61 0.35 -29.14
N CYS A 216 -25.61 -0.47 -28.76
CA CYS A 216 -25.48 -1.83 -29.29
C CYS A 216 -26.52 -2.77 -28.65
N SER A 217 -26.61 -2.76 -27.32
CA SER A 217 -27.63 -3.52 -26.59
C SER A 217 -28.01 -2.81 -25.29
N VAL A 218 -29.30 -2.81 -24.99
CA VAL A 218 -29.82 -2.38 -23.68
C VAL A 218 -29.66 -3.47 -22.62
N ASN A 219 -29.44 -4.72 -23.04
CA ASN A 219 -29.17 -5.83 -22.12
C ASN A 219 -27.68 -5.85 -21.76
N LEU A 220 -27.38 -5.42 -20.53
CA LEU A 220 -26.03 -5.36 -19.99
C LEU A 220 -25.27 -6.69 -20.14
N ARG A 221 -25.96 -7.84 -20.09
CA ARG A 221 -25.34 -9.19 -20.18
C ARG A 221 -24.69 -9.47 -21.53
N ASP A 222 -25.02 -8.71 -22.57
CA ASP A 222 -24.50 -8.90 -23.93
C ASP A 222 -23.08 -8.35 -24.10
N TYR A 223 -22.62 -7.53 -23.15
CA TYR A 223 -21.26 -6.98 -23.15
C TYR A 223 -20.62 -6.88 -21.78
N PHE A 224 -21.31 -7.21 -20.69
CA PHE A 224 -20.75 -7.24 -19.34
C PHE A 224 -20.78 -8.66 -18.77
N GLY A 225 -19.66 -9.08 -18.20
CA GLY A 225 -19.61 -10.28 -17.39
C GLY A 225 -18.33 -10.37 -16.58
N ILE A 226 -18.52 -10.49 -15.27
CA ILE A 226 -17.45 -10.64 -14.29
C ILE A 226 -16.59 -11.84 -14.66
N SER A 227 -15.28 -11.70 -14.48
CA SER A 227 -14.29 -12.75 -14.70
C SER A 227 -13.59 -13.03 -13.38
N ASP A 228 -13.43 -14.31 -13.04
CA ASP A 228 -12.69 -14.71 -11.84
C ASP A 228 -11.18 -14.44 -11.99
N LEU A 229 -10.69 -14.17 -13.22
CA LEU A 229 -9.33 -13.66 -13.51
C LEU A 229 -9.06 -12.33 -12.77
N LEU A 230 -10.12 -11.63 -12.39
CA LEU A 230 -10.14 -10.20 -12.18
C LEU A 230 -10.79 -9.85 -10.84
N TYR A 231 -9.99 -9.90 -9.78
CA TYR A 231 -10.24 -9.00 -8.67
C TYR A 231 -9.86 -7.57 -9.11
N VAL A 232 -10.76 -6.89 -9.83
CA VAL A 232 -10.54 -5.51 -10.27
C VAL A 232 -10.75 -4.59 -9.08
N LYS A 233 -9.65 -4.26 -8.41
CA LYS A 233 -9.58 -3.05 -7.59
C LYS A 233 -9.29 -1.89 -8.55
N ARG A 234 -10.29 -1.05 -8.86
CA ARG A 234 -10.02 0.27 -9.42
C ARG A 234 -9.25 1.03 -8.35
N MET A 235 -8.04 1.51 -8.64
CA MET A 235 -7.41 2.51 -7.78
C MET A 235 -8.22 3.81 -7.89
N TRP A 236 -9.23 3.97 -7.05
CA TRP A 236 -9.80 5.27 -6.75
C TRP A 236 -8.85 5.88 -5.75
N LEU A 237 -7.90 6.72 -6.20
CA LEU A 237 -6.95 7.43 -5.34
C LEU A 237 -7.68 8.28 -4.28
N THR A 238 -8.10 7.57 -3.25
CA THR A 238 -8.48 7.97 -1.90
C THR A 238 -7.18 7.91 -1.10
N ASP A 239 -7.17 8.50 0.10
CA ASP A 239 -5.96 8.50 0.94
C ASP A 239 -5.41 7.09 1.21
N ASN A 240 -6.23 6.03 1.05
CA ASN A 240 -5.83 4.62 1.11
C ASN A 240 -5.20 4.03 -0.17
N ASP A 241 -5.50 4.57 -1.34
CA ASP A 241 -4.83 4.17 -2.58
C ASP A 241 -3.53 4.99 -2.77
N TRP A 242 -3.45 6.16 -2.13
CA TRP A 242 -2.19 6.81 -1.80
C TRP A 242 -1.30 5.84 -0.99
N ILE A 243 -1.82 5.02 -0.07
CA ILE A 243 -1.04 4.01 0.69
C ILE A 243 -0.50 2.87 -0.19
N GLU A 244 -1.21 2.47 -1.23
CA GLU A 244 -0.76 1.42 -2.15
C GLU A 244 0.30 1.95 -3.15
N LEU A 245 0.14 3.18 -3.66
CA LEU A 245 1.23 3.89 -4.34
C LEU A 245 2.37 4.24 -3.37
N LYS A 246 2.14 4.37 -2.06
CA LYS A 246 3.19 4.56 -1.04
C LYS A 246 3.99 3.30 -0.74
N GLU A 247 3.44 2.11 -0.98
CA GLU A 247 4.18 0.85 -0.91
C GLU A 247 4.95 0.55 -2.22
N MET A 248 4.52 1.11 -3.36
CA MET A 248 5.20 1.01 -4.66
C MET A 248 6.18 2.17 -4.95
N PHE A 249 5.94 3.35 -4.37
CA PHE A 249 6.75 4.57 -4.38
C PHE A 249 6.94 5.04 -2.92
N PRO A 250 8.02 4.60 -2.25
CA PRO A 250 8.18 4.71 -0.78
C PRO A 250 8.16 6.14 -0.20
N TRP A 251 8.29 7.18 -1.03
CA TRP A 251 8.44 8.57 -0.61
C TRP A 251 7.11 9.30 -0.25
N MET A 252 5.95 8.65 -0.34
CA MET A 252 4.65 9.36 -0.21
C MET A 252 3.93 9.24 1.18
N ASN A 253 4.34 8.30 2.04
CA ASN A 253 4.08 8.14 3.49
C ASN A 253 2.67 8.29 4.17
N LYS A 254 2.37 7.34 5.08
CA LYS A 254 1.43 7.34 6.25
C LYS A 254 -0.05 6.88 6.11
N GLY A 255 -0.37 5.68 6.66
CA GLY A 255 -1.55 5.46 7.54
C GLY A 255 -2.44 4.20 7.43
N LYS A 256 -2.05 3.05 8.04
CA LYS A 256 -2.91 2.16 8.89
C LYS A 256 -4.17 1.55 8.25
N ASP A 257 -4.21 0.32 7.74
CA ASP A 257 -4.76 -0.85 8.50
C ASP A 257 -4.62 -2.19 7.72
N LYS A 258 -3.77 -2.28 6.69
CA LYS A 258 -3.46 -3.54 5.99
C LYS A 258 -1.96 -3.80 6.01
N LEU A 259 -1.45 -4.32 7.11
CA LEU A 259 -0.17 -5.01 7.12
C LEU A 259 -0.34 -6.37 6.39
N ASN A 260 -0.51 -6.28 5.08
CA ASN A 260 -0.09 -7.17 4.00
C ASN A 260 -0.23 -8.71 4.17
N ARG A 261 -1.32 -9.31 3.66
CA ARG A 261 -1.39 -10.77 3.39
C ARG A 261 -0.26 -11.28 2.49
N LYS A 262 0.30 -10.41 1.63
CA LYS A 262 1.45 -10.72 0.76
C LYS A 262 2.78 -10.70 1.53
N LEU A 263 3.00 -9.76 2.44
CA LEU A 263 4.12 -9.84 3.40
C LEU A 263 3.95 -11.02 4.32
N ILE A 264 2.77 -11.27 4.89
CA ILE A 264 2.47 -12.45 5.71
C ILE A 264 2.84 -13.73 4.94
N TRP A 265 2.44 -13.87 3.68
CA TRP A 265 2.82 -15.01 2.85
C TRP A 265 4.33 -15.08 2.55
N ILE A 266 4.99 -13.94 2.29
CA ILE A 266 6.44 -13.87 2.11
C ILE A 266 7.15 -14.29 3.41
N TYR A 267 6.77 -13.75 4.57
CA TYR A 267 7.29 -14.12 5.88
C TYR A 267 7.07 -15.60 6.16
N HIS A 268 5.86 -16.16 5.97
CA HIS A 268 5.64 -17.59 6.14
C HIS A 268 6.45 -18.46 5.16
N LYS A 269 6.65 -18.00 3.93
CA LYS A 269 7.42 -18.74 2.92
C LYS A 269 8.93 -18.74 3.21
N TYR A 270 9.46 -17.63 3.68
CA TYR A 270 10.90 -17.42 3.87
C TYR A 270 11.36 -17.63 5.31
N CYS A 271 10.45 -17.50 6.27
CA CYS A 271 10.63 -17.66 7.71
C CYS A 271 9.45 -18.51 8.27
N PRO A 272 9.43 -19.84 8.01
CA PRO A 272 8.27 -20.70 8.30
C PRO A 272 7.89 -20.82 9.78
N PHE A 273 8.73 -20.32 10.68
CA PHE A 273 8.50 -20.26 12.13
C PHE A 273 7.96 -18.91 12.61
N VAL A 274 7.76 -17.93 11.72
CA VAL A 274 7.13 -16.66 12.06
C VAL A 274 5.62 -16.86 12.09
N GLU A 275 5.02 -16.59 13.25
CA GLU A 275 3.57 -16.53 13.42
C GLU A 275 3.10 -15.08 13.37
N MET A 276 2.11 -14.81 12.52
CA MET A 276 1.48 -13.48 12.42
C MET A 276 0.21 -13.48 13.26
N LYS A 277 0.12 -12.62 14.27
CA LYS A 277 -1.11 -12.43 15.05
C LYS A 277 -1.65 -11.01 14.90
N GLU A 278 -2.97 -10.92 14.93
CA GLU A 278 -3.69 -9.65 14.97
C GLU A 278 -3.79 -9.17 16.42
N PHE A 279 -3.53 -7.88 16.63
CA PHE A 279 -3.77 -7.24 17.92
C PHE A 279 -5.15 -6.58 17.91
N HIS A 280 -6.01 -7.06 18.81
CA HIS A 280 -7.43 -6.72 18.89
C HIS A 280 -7.64 -5.38 19.61
N PHE A 281 -7.46 -4.27 18.89
CA PHE A 281 -7.62 -2.90 19.43
C PHE A 281 -8.99 -2.65 20.08
N GLU A 282 -10.03 -3.33 19.64
CA GLU A 282 -11.39 -3.25 20.16
C GLU A 282 -11.52 -3.64 21.64
N LYS A 283 -10.54 -4.35 22.20
CA LYS A 283 -10.48 -4.71 23.61
C LYS A 283 -10.01 -3.56 24.51
N TYR A 284 -9.54 -2.46 23.94
CA TYR A 284 -8.87 -1.38 24.66
C TYR A 284 -9.54 -0.01 24.42
N PRO A 285 -9.26 0.99 25.27
CA PRO A 285 -9.76 2.35 25.06
C PRO A 285 -9.39 2.92 23.68
N LYS A 286 -10.29 3.72 23.09
CA LYS A 286 -10.14 4.24 21.71
C LYS A 286 -8.79 4.93 21.45
N TYR A 287 -8.21 5.63 22.43
CA TYR A 287 -6.93 6.32 22.26
C TYR A 287 -5.74 5.37 22.07
N VAL A 288 -5.85 4.08 22.41
CA VAL A 288 -4.81 3.06 22.11
C VAL A 288 -4.63 2.88 20.60
N THR A 289 -5.65 3.19 19.78
CA THR A 289 -5.55 3.16 18.30
C THR A 289 -4.65 4.26 17.72
N ARG A 290 -4.19 5.23 18.52
CA ARG A 290 -3.25 6.29 18.12
C ARG A 290 -1.82 5.74 18.03
N ILE A 291 -1.51 5.01 16.95
CA ILE A 291 -0.23 4.29 16.81
C ILE A 291 1.06 5.09 17.03
N LYS A 292 1.03 6.42 16.83
CA LYS A 292 2.22 7.27 16.98
C LYS A 292 2.63 7.44 18.44
N GLU A 293 1.73 7.13 19.36
CA GLU A 293 1.93 7.17 20.81
C GLU A 293 2.37 5.79 21.34
N PHE A 294 2.51 4.78 20.48
CA PHE A 294 3.05 3.46 20.78
C PHE A 294 2.42 2.69 21.96
N ARG A 295 1.27 3.14 22.48
CA ARG A 295 0.51 2.52 23.60
C ARG A 295 0.24 1.03 23.44
N TRP A 296 0.11 0.57 22.20
CA TRP A 296 -0.16 -0.81 21.85
C TRP A 296 1.04 -1.74 22.12
N LYS A 297 2.28 -1.24 22.10
CA LYS A 297 3.49 -2.05 22.32
C LYS A 297 3.51 -2.73 23.68
N PRO A 298 3.40 -2.03 24.82
CA PRO A 298 3.41 -2.67 26.13
C PRO A 298 2.22 -3.62 26.34
N LEU A 299 1.07 -3.35 25.71
CA LEU A 299 -0.09 -4.25 25.76
C LEU A 299 0.19 -5.59 25.06
N ILE A 300 0.78 -5.55 23.86
CA ILE A 300 1.20 -6.77 23.15
C ILE A 300 2.24 -7.53 23.96
N VAL A 301 3.27 -6.85 24.48
CA VAL A 301 4.30 -7.49 25.30
C VAL A 301 3.68 -8.18 26.52
N ALA A 302 2.71 -7.55 27.18
CA ALA A 302 2.00 -8.13 28.31
C ALA A 302 1.14 -9.36 27.92
N GLU A 303 0.37 -9.28 26.83
CA GLU A 303 -0.42 -10.42 26.33
C GLU A 303 0.45 -11.64 26.02
N TYR A 304 1.60 -11.44 25.40
CA TYR A 304 2.50 -12.53 25.05
C TYR A 304 3.35 -13.01 26.21
N LEU A 305 3.79 -12.11 27.09
CA LEU A 305 4.49 -12.52 28.30
C LEU A 305 3.56 -13.32 29.19
N TYR A 306 2.24 -13.08 29.20
CA TYR A 306 1.30 -13.93 29.95
C TYR A 306 1.42 -15.42 29.59
N THR A 307 1.54 -15.76 28.29
CA THR A 307 1.60 -17.16 27.83
C THR A 307 3.01 -17.70 27.60
N ASN A 308 4.05 -16.86 27.65
CA ASN A 308 5.44 -17.26 27.34
C ASN A 308 6.39 -16.90 28.49
N ASP A 309 7.52 -17.60 28.61
CA ASP A 309 8.51 -17.30 29.66
C ASP A 309 9.44 -16.15 29.30
N VAL A 310 9.64 -15.92 28.01
CA VAL A 310 10.49 -14.86 27.46
C VAL A 310 9.82 -14.23 26.25
N VAL A 311 9.88 -12.91 26.14
CA VAL A 311 9.47 -12.14 24.95
C VAL A 311 10.67 -11.36 24.45
N PHE A 312 11.03 -11.55 23.18
CA PHE A 312 12.05 -10.75 22.50
C PHE A 312 11.36 -9.74 21.57
N TRP A 313 11.39 -8.46 21.94
CA TRP A 313 10.83 -7.37 21.15
C TRP A 313 11.89 -6.72 20.26
N PHE A 314 11.49 -6.42 19.02
CA PHE A 314 12.22 -5.50 18.16
C PHE A 314 11.27 -4.79 17.20
N ASP A 315 11.49 -3.49 17.00
CA ASP A 315 10.75 -2.70 16.02
C ASP A 315 11.09 -3.14 14.60
N THR A 316 10.19 -2.90 13.65
CA THR A 316 10.39 -3.26 12.23
C THR A 316 11.56 -2.54 11.56
N SER A 317 12.08 -1.47 12.17
CA SER A 317 13.27 -0.74 11.72
C SER A 317 14.58 -1.33 12.26
N VAL A 318 14.54 -2.34 13.12
CA VAL A 318 15.72 -2.97 13.70
C VAL A 318 16.31 -3.96 12.69
N VAL A 319 17.61 -3.82 12.45
CA VAL A 319 18.37 -4.71 11.56
C VAL A 319 19.42 -5.44 12.35
N PHE A 320 19.47 -6.74 12.10
CA PHE A 320 20.44 -7.64 12.65
C PHE A 320 21.57 -7.87 11.61
N GLN A 321 22.82 -7.46 11.89
CA GLN A 321 24.07 -7.79 11.19
C GLN A 321 24.99 -8.74 11.97
N ASN A 322 25.71 -9.67 11.31
CA ASN A 322 26.60 -10.65 11.94
C ASN A 322 27.40 -10.10 13.13
N GLY A 323 27.13 -10.67 14.30
CA GLY A 323 27.71 -10.30 15.57
C GLY A 323 28.32 -11.49 16.30
N ASN A 324 29.08 -11.25 17.36
CA ASN A 324 29.79 -12.31 18.10
C ASN A 324 28.92 -12.99 19.17
N GLU A 325 27.82 -12.38 19.57
CA GLU A 325 26.89 -12.94 20.55
C GLU A 325 25.84 -13.84 19.85
N THR A 326 25.30 -14.84 20.55
CA THR A 326 24.21 -15.69 20.03
C THR A 326 22.90 -15.35 20.73
N LEU A 327 21.75 -15.66 20.12
CA LEU A 327 20.45 -15.47 20.78
C LEU A 327 20.37 -16.26 22.08
N LYS A 328 20.98 -17.45 22.10
CA LYS A 328 21.11 -18.28 23.30
C LYS A 328 21.87 -17.55 24.40
N ALA A 329 23.02 -16.94 24.09
CA ALA A 329 23.78 -16.15 25.06
C ALA A 329 22.99 -14.93 25.56
N VAL A 330 22.21 -14.27 24.68
CA VAL A 330 21.33 -13.16 25.08
C VAL A 330 20.24 -13.64 26.05
N VAL A 331 19.59 -14.77 25.78
CA VAL A 331 18.60 -15.37 26.68
C VAL A 331 19.24 -15.85 27.99
N GLU A 332 20.41 -16.50 27.93
CA GLU A 332 21.17 -16.95 29.11
C GLU A 332 21.61 -15.75 29.97
N SER A 333 21.84 -14.58 29.38
CA SER A 333 22.16 -13.36 30.14
C SER A 333 21.00 -12.87 31.01
N LEU A 334 19.74 -13.13 30.61
CA LEU A 334 18.58 -12.85 31.46
C LEU A 334 18.58 -13.72 32.72
N ASN A 335 19.15 -14.92 32.63
CA ASN A 335 19.22 -15.88 33.73
C ASN A 335 20.52 -15.78 34.55
N THR A 336 21.42 -14.87 34.20
CA THR A 336 22.70 -14.70 34.91
C THR A 336 22.94 -13.26 35.35
N LYS A 337 22.85 -12.29 34.43
CA LYS A 337 23.17 -10.88 34.68
C LYS A 337 21.93 -10.03 34.99
N TYR A 338 20.81 -10.32 34.33
CA TYR A 338 19.56 -9.54 34.45
C TYR A 338 18.46 -10.32 35.18
N THR A 339 18.85 -11.27 36.06
CA THR A 339 17.96 -12.23 36.72
C THR A 339 16.84 -11.59 37.52
N THR A 340 17.12 -10.48 38.19
CA THR A 340 16.17 -9.77 39.03
C THR A 340 15.28 -8.86 38.20
N CYS A 341 15.86 -7.93 37.43
CA CYS A 341 15.13 -6.98 36.59
C CYS A 341 14.26 -7.69 35.53
N GLY A 342 14.76 -8.79 34.97
CA GLY A 342 14.13 -9.54 33.89
C GLY A 342 14.13 -8.80 32.55
N PHE A 343 14.67 -7.58 32.45
CA PHE A 343 14.85 -6.85 31.19
C PHE A 343 16.32 -6.78 30.79
N ARG A 344 16.58 -6.94 29.48
CA ARG A 344 17.83 -6.52 28.84
C ARG A 344 17.51 -5.65 27.62
N ILE A 345 17.87 -4.38 27.72
CA ILE A 345 17.76 -3.37 26.67
C ILE A 345 19.03 -3.42 25.82
N LEU A 346 18.87 -3.59 24.51
CA LEU A 346 19.97 -3.85 23.58
C LEU A 346 20.41 -2.60 22.80
N SER A 347 19.86 -1.43 23.12
CA SER A 347 20.19 -0.16 22.46
C SER A 347 20.21 1.00 23.45
N ARG A 348 21.23 1.85 23.32
CA ARG A 348 21.43 3.07 24.11
C ARG A 348 20.98 4.30 23.33
N THR A 349 20.42 5.28 24.03
CA THR A 349 19.97 6.54 23.41
C THR A 349 21.01 7.65 23.52
N GLY A 350 21.88 7.57 24.54
CA GLY A 350 22.90 8.57 24.81
C GLY A 350 22.37 9.88 25.40
N HIS A 351 21.10 9.95 25.81
CA HIS A 351 20.51 11.13 26.45
C HIS A 351 19.73 10.77 27.73
N LYS A 352 19.51 11.75 28.61
CA LYS A 352 18.79 11.57 29.87
C LYS A 352 17.28 11.33 29.67
N ILE A 353 16.61 10.77 30.68
CA ILE A 353 15.16 10.58 30.69
C ILE A 353 14.44 11.93 30.64
N VAL A 354 14.86 12.89 31.46
CA VAL A 354 14.27 14.24 31.54
C VAL A 354 14.32 14.99 30.20
N ALA A 355 15.35 14.72 29.39
CA ALA A 355 15.57 15.46 28.15
C ALA A 355 14.51 15.18 27.08
N ALA A 356 13.87 14.00 27.11
CA ALA A 356 12.94 13.58 26.06
C ALA A 356 11.60 13.05 26.60
N THR A 357 11.24 13.42 27.83
CA THR A 357 9.99 13.04 28.48
C THR A 357 9.18 14.28 28.82
N ASP A 358 7.93 14.33 28.37
CA ASP A 358 7.02 15.42 28.69
C ASP A 358 6.80 15.47 30.22
N PRO A 359 6.99 16.63 30.87
CA PRO A 359 6.87 16.75 32.32
C PRO A 359 5.53 16.30 32.88
N ARG A 360 4.46 16.30 32.07
CA ARG A 360 3.14 15.82 32.51
C ARG A 360 3.12 14.33 32.81
N MET A 361 4.00 13.53 32.20
CA MET A 361 4.12 12.09 32.47
C MET A 361 4.59 11.83 33.91
N PHE A 362 5.36 12.74 34.50
CA PHE A 362 5.87 12.60 35.87
C PHE A 362 4.77 12.57 36.94
N ASN A 363 3.57 13.09 36.63
CA ASN A 363 2.43 12.99 37.55
C ASN A 363 1.88 11.57 37.70
N PHE A 364 2.30 10.63 36.85
CA PHE A 364 1.85 9.24 36.82
C PHE A 364 2.90 8.25 37.35
N PHE A 365 4.12 8.72 37.60
CA PHE A 365 5.23 7.92 38.10
C PHE A 365 5.77 8.54 39.38
N LEU A 366 6.22 7.71 40.32
CA LEU A 366 7.07 8.18 41.42
C LEU A 366 8.45 8.53 40.83
N VAL A 367 8.75 9.81 40.70
CA VAL A 367 10.01 10.30 40.14
C VAL A 367 10.79 11.09 41.18
N ASP A 368 12.11 10.92 41.16
CA ASP A 368 13.08 11.75 41.86
C ASP A 368 14.16 12.23 40.88
N GLU A 369 15.09 13.05 41.36
CA GLU A 369 16.13 13.67 40.52
C GLU A 369 17.05 12.62 39.88
N ASP A 370 17.40 11.55 40.62
CA ASP A 370 18.24 10.46 40.13
C ASP A 370 17.59 9.68 38.98
N ILE A 371 16.27 9.44 39.07
CA ILE A 371 15.49 8.83 37.98
C ILE A 371 15.50 9.72 36.73
N LEU A 372 15.31 11.03 36.90
CA LEU A 372 15.26 11.97 35.78
C LEU A 372 16.62 12.11 35.07
N ASP A 373 17.70 12.01 35.83
CA ASP A 373 19.09 12.08 35.36
C ASP A 373 19.63 10.78 34.76
N SER A 374 18.91 9.67 34.95
CA SER A 374 19.25 8.36 34.37
C SER A 374 19.26 8.37 32.85
N GLU A 375 20.05 7.50 32.23
CA GLU A 375 20.06 7.32 30.77
C GLU A 375 18.72 6.75 30.29
N MET A 376 18.13 7.36 29.26
CA MET A 376 16.91 6.83 28.67
C MET A 376 17.19 5.50 27.96
N ALA A 377 16.57 4.42 28.42
CA ALA A 377 16.54 3.15 27.71
C ALA A 377 15.80 3.28 26.36
N ALA A 378 16.34 2.68 25.30
CA ALA A 378 15.61 2.59 24.03
C ALA A 378 14.50 1.53 24.10
N ALA A 379 13.31 1.84 23.57
CA ALA A 379 12.20 0.87 23.47
C ALA A 379 12.14 0.17 22.10
N THR A 380 13.20 0.25 21.30
CA THR A 380 13.25 -0.29 19.94
C THR A 380 13.64 -1.75 19.89
N VAL A 381 14.47 -2.24 20.82
CA VAL A 381 14.93 -3.63 20.87
C VAL A 381 15.28 -4.02 22.31
N PHE A 382 14.59 -5.03 22.84
CA PHE A 382 14.79 -5.52 24.19
C PHE A 382 14.26 -6.94 24.34
N ILE A 383 14.78 -7.66 25.32
CA ILE A 383 14.28 -8.97 25.72
C ILE A 383 13.81 -8.91 27.18
N VAL A 384 12.69 -9.55 27.47
CA VAL A 384 12.08 -9.60 28.80
C VAL A 384 11.73 -11.03 29.20
N SER A 385 12.09 -11.44 30.42
CA SER A 385 11.66 -12.70 31.04
C SER A 385 10.53 -12.50 32.04
N LYS A 386 9.74 -13.55 32.28
CA LYS A 386 8.62 -13.54 33.23
C LYS A 386 9.12 -13.63 34.67
N THR A 387 9.75 -12.57 35.17
CA THR A 387 10.10 -12.40 36.59
C THR A 387 9.08 -11.51 37.30
N LEU A 388 9.01 -11.58 38.63
CA LEU A 388 8.10 -10.75 39.41
C LEU A 388 8.37 -9.25 39.20
N ASP A 389 9.64 -8.84 39.13
CA ASP A 389 9.99 -7.44 38.94
C ASP A 389 9.74 -6.98 37.50
N ALA A 390 10.01 -7.82 36.50
CA ALA A 390 9.63 -7.53 35.11
C ALA A 390 8.12 -7.33 34.96
N LEU A 391 7.30 -8.10 35.67
CA LEU A 391 5.85 -7.94 35.68
C LEU A 391 5.42 -6.62 36.34
N LYS A 392 6.07 -6.20 37.43
CA LYS A 392 5.80 -4.89 38.07
C LYS A 392 6.19 -3.72 37.16
N ILE A 393 7.37 -3.80 36.52
CA ILE A 393 7.83 -2.80 35.55
C ILE A 393 6.83 -2.71 34.40
N LEU A 394 6.47 -3.85 33.80
CA LEU A 394 5.52 -3.89 32.69
C LEU A 394 4.12 -3.41 33.11
N GLN A 395 3.70 -3.70 34.34
CA GLN A 395 2.42 -3.22 34.88
C GLN A 395 2.36 -1.69 34.90
N ASN A 396 3.42 -1.00 35.34
CA ASN A 396 3.45 0.47 35.34
C ASN A 396 3.34 1.03 33.91
N VAL A 397 4.05 0.43 32.95
CA VAL A 397 3.99 0.86 31.54
C VAL A 397 2.60 0.59 30.94
N VAL A 398 1.98 -0.54 31.24
CA VAL A 398 0.62 -0.89 30.80
C VAL A 398 -0.42 0.05 31.41
N GLN A 399 -0.32 0.37 32.71
CA GLN A 399 -1.21 1.35 33.35
C GLN A 399 -1.10 2.71 32.67
N CYS A 400 0.12 3.16 32.38
CA CYS A 400 0.33 4.41 31.65
C CYS A 400 -0.26 4.36 30.23
N ALA A 401 -0.16 3.23 29.53
CA ALA A 401 -0.76 3.06 28.20
C ALA A 401 -2.30 3.15 28.22
N LEU A 402 -2.92 2.70 29.32
CA LEU A 402 -4.36 2.71 29.58
C LEU A 402 -4.86 4.01 30.23
N VAL A 403 -4.01 5.03 30.36
CA VAL A 403 -4.40 6.38 30.81
C VAL A 403 -4.07 7.37 29.70
N GLU A 404 -5.08 8.08 29.20
CA GLU A 404 -4.93 8.94 28.02
C GLU A 404 -3.80 9.96 28.19
N ASP A 405 -3.78 10.72 29.28
CA ASP A 405 -2.79 11.78 29.49
C ASP A 405 -1.41 11.28 29.94
N CYS A 406 -1.28 10.00 30.33
CA CYS A 406 0.03 9.47 30.76
C CYS A 406 0.97 9.27 29.57
N MET A 407 0.59 8.40 28.64
CA MET A 407 1.49 8.00 27.54
C MET A 407 1.38 8.87 26.29
N GLY A 408 0.37 9.73 26.19
CA GLY A 408 0.20 10.61 25.01
C GLY A 408 -0.50 11.90 25.39
N PRO A 409 0.14 12.75 26.21
CA PRO A 409 -0.45 14.01 26.64
C PRO A 409 -0.68 14.94 25.44
N THR A 410 -1.72 15.77 25.53
CA THR A 410 -2.15 16.67 24.44
C THR A 410 -0.98 17.58 23.98
N ASN A 411 -0.80 17.75 22.67
CA ASN A 411 0.27 18.55 22.04
C ASN A 411 1.70 18.01 22.16
N ALA A 412 1.92 16.78 22.65
CA ALA A 412 3.24 16.17 22.65
C ALA A 412 3.78 15.90 21.23
N THR A 413 5.09 16.09 21.02
CA THR A 413 5.78 15.90 19.73
C THR A 413 7.00 14.99 19.85
N LEU A 414 7.35 14.26 18.79
CA LEU A 414 8.55 13.41 18.74
C LEU A 414 9.83 14.18 18.42
N ASP A 415 9.70 15.38 17.85
CA ASP A 415 10.81 16.17 17.35
C ASP A 415 11.41 16.99 18.50
N CYS A 416 12.65 16.66 18.86
CA CYS A 416 13.38 17.26 19.98
C CYS A 416 14.27 18.40 19.52
N LYS A 417 14.37 19.45 20.34
CA LYS A 417 15.42 20.46 20.23
C LYS A 417 16.77 19.81 20.50
N THR A 418 17.60 19.73 19.47
CA THR A 418 18.81 18.89 19.50
C THR A 418 19.81 19.39 20.54
N ASP A 419 19.95 20.71 20.70
CA ASP A 419 20.87 21.31 21.68
C ASP A 419 20.48 20.91 23.11
N ASP A 420 19.20 21.03 23.46
CA ASP A 420 18.68 20.69 24.79
C ASP A 420 18.75 19.18 25.09
N LEU A 421 18.52 18.36 24.06
CA LEU A 421 18.50 16.89 24.19
C LEU A 421 19.84 16.34 24.68
N TRP A 422 20.95 16.81 24.12
CA TRP A 422 22.28 16.27 24.41
C TRP A 422 22.91 16.88 25.67
N ILE A 423 22.53 18.10 26.05
CA ILE A 423 22.96 18.72 27.31
C ILE A 423 22.13 18.26 28.52
N GLY A 424 21.05 17.50 28.28
CA GLY A 424 20.23 16.90 29.34
C GLY A 424 19.08 17.77 29.84
N ASN A 425 18.74 18.85 29.12
CA ASN A 425 17.57 19.68 29.40
C ASN A 425 16.33 19.13 28.68
N TYR A 426 15.14 19.43 29.21
CA TYR A 426 13.90 19.09 28.51
C TYR A 426 13.86 19.73 27.12
N ALA A 427 13.85 18.90 26.08
CA ALA A 427 14.04 19.29 24.68
C ALA A 427 12.73 19.57 23.94
N ASP A 428 11.67 19.95 24.66
CA ASP A 428 10.32 20.20 24.14
C ASP A 428 9.76 19.05 23.29
N CYS A 429 10.03 17.80 23.69
CA CYS A 429 9.58 16.60 23.00
C CYS A 429 9.23 15.45 23.96
N HIS A 430 8.60 14.42 23.40
CA HIS A 430 8.14 13.26 24.15
C HIS A 430 8.35 11.95 23.39
N ARG A 431 8.95 10.95 24.06
CA ARG A 431 9.24 9.63 23.49
C ARG A 431 8.20 8.54 23.83
N PHE A 432 7.02 8.91 24.34
CA PHE A 432 5.87 8.01 24.53
C PHE A 432 6.17 6.71 25.30
N ASP A 433 6.06 5.54 24.66
CA ASP A 433 6.33 4.22 25.26
C ASP A 433 7.76 4.09 25.79
N GLN A 434 8.72 4.71 25.11
CA GLN A 434 10.11 4.75 25.54
C GLN A 434 10.30 5.56 26.83
N SER A 435 9.60 6.69 26.98
CA SER A 435 9.62 7.47 28.23
C SER A 435 9.03 6.67 29.38
N ALA A 436 7.87 6.04 29.17
CA ALA A 436 7.21 5.24 30.21
C ALA A 436 8.04 4.02 30.62
N LEU A 437 8.64 3.31 29.65
CA LEU A 437 9.53 2.18 29.93
C LEU A 437 10.78 2.63 30.68
N ALA A 438 11.42 3.72 30.24
CA ALA A 438 12.62 4.23 30.89
C ALA A 438 12.35 4.70 32.32
N LEU A 439 11.25 5.44 32.57
CA LEU A 439 10.83 5.81 33.92
C LEU A 439 10.59 4.58 34.80
N SER A 440 9.89 3.57 34.28
CA SER A 440 9.62 2.37 35.06
C SER A 440 10.87 1.52 35.33
N LEU A 441 11.84 1.50 34.42
CA LEU A 441 13.13 0.84 34.62
C LEU A 441 14.00 1.62 35.61
N ALA A 442 14.01 2.95 35.54
CA ALA A 442 14.75 3.81 36.45
C ALA A 442 14.18 3.77 37.89
N GLN A 443 12.86 3.64 38.05
CA GLN A 443 12.24 3.36 39.35
C GLN A 443 12.68 2.03 39.97
N TYR A 444 12.97 1.03 39.13
CA TYR A 444 13.55 -0.23 39.57
C TYR A 444 15.03 -0.05 39.93
N SER A 445 15.79 0.64 39.06
CA SER A 445 17.18 0.98 39.31
C SER A 445 17.61 2.23 38.52
N PRO A 446 18.02 3.32 39.19
CA PRO A 446 18.56 4.50 38.48
C PRO A 446 19.85 4.19 37.72
N ASP A 447 20.61 3.19 38.17
CA ASP A 447 21.78 2.73 37.42
C ASP A 447 21.35 1.91 36.19
N ALA A 448 21.35 2.59 35.05
CA ALA A 448 20.92 2.02 33.78
C ALA A 448 21.78 0.83 33.33
N THR A 449 22.98 0.59 33.89
CA THR A 449 23.78 -0.59 33.57
C THR A 449 23.14 -1.90 34.04
N ASN A 450 22.17 -1.82 34.95
CA ASN A 450 21.40 -2.96 35.45
C ASN A 450 20.35 -3.48 34.47
N TYR A 451 20.09 -2.76 33.37
CA TYR A 451 19.22 -3.23 32.28
C TYR A 451 19.75 -2.90 30.88
N LEU A 452 20.67 -1.95 30.72
CA LEU A 452 21.36 -1.68 29.47
C LEU A 452 22.54 -2.64 29.29
N GLY A 453 22.47 -3.45 28.24
CA GLY A 453 23.55 -4.33 27.83
C GLY A 453 23.83 -4.16 26.35
N ILE A 454 24.87 -3.39 26.01
CA ILE A 454 25.39 -3.36 24.64
C ILE A 454 25.69 -4.80 24.23
N SER A 455 25.05 -5.24 23.17
CA SER A 455 25.20 -6.57 22.64
C SER A 455 25.97 -6.48 21.34
N ASP A 456 27.04 -7.28 21.23
CA ASP A 456 27.73 -7.50 19.96
C ASP A 456 26.88 -8.36 19.03
N MET A 457 25.70 -8.83 19.45
CA MET A 457 24.63 -9.19 18.55
C MET A 457 24.16 -7.90 17.87
N LEU A 458 24.88 -7.58 16.79
CA LEU A 458 24.36 -6.86 15.66
C LEU A 458 24.30 -5.35 15.93
N PHE A 459 25.20 -4.58 15.31
CA PHE A 459 25.17 -3.12 15.36
C PHE A 459 23.77 -2.64 14.94
N VAL A 460 23.02 -2.05 15.87
CA VAL A 460 21.66 -1.55 15.62
C VAL A 460 21.78 -0.29 14.76
N LYS A 461 21.85 -0.45 13.44
CA LYS A 461 21.64 0.67 12.52
C LYS A 461 20.14 0.92 12.46
N ARG A 462 19.69 2.01 13.08
CA ARG A 462 18.37 2.55 12.78
C ARG A 462 18.41 3.03 11.33
N ILE A 463 17.79 2.30 10.41
CA ILE A 463 17.69 2.79 9.03
C ILE A 463 16.72 3.97 9.03
N THR A 464 17.27 5.17 8.85
CA THR A 464 16.47 6.35 8.48
C THR A 464 16.03 6.20 7.02
N MET A 465 14.89 6.77 6.66
CA MET A 465 14.19 6.61 5.35
C MET A 465 14.96 7.09 4.10
N GLY A 466 16.30 7.11 4.09
CA GLY A 466 17.14 7.58 2.98
C GLY A 466 17.96 6.52 2.24
N ASP A 467 18.15 5.31 2.79
CA ASP A 467 19.09 4.31 2.22
C ASP A 467 18.35 3.14 1.53
N GLU A 468 17.68 3.46 0.42
CA GLU A 468 16.80 2.56 -0.34
C GLU A 468 17.52 1.31 -0.89
N LYS A 469 18.82 1.43 -1.21
CA LYS A 469 19.64 0.30 -1.68
C LYS A 469 19.92 -0.71 -0.57
N GLU A 470 20.17 -0.23 0.65
CA GLU A 470 20.43 -1.07 1.82
C GLU A 470 19.17 -1.86 2.22
N TRP A 471 17.99 -1.23 2.16
CA TRP A 471 16.69 -1.86 2.43
C TRP A 471 16.36 -3.01 1.47
N ILE A 472 16.55 -2.82 0.17
CA ILE A 472 16.30 -3.84 -0.86
C ILE A 472 17.29 -5.01 -0.72
N GLU A 473 18.54 -4.71 -0.36
CA GLU A 473 19.56 -5.72 -0.14
C GLU A 473 19.33 -6.51 1.17
N LEU A 474 18.78 -5.85 2.18
CA LEU A 474 18.36 -6.46 3.45
C LEU A 474 17.18 -7.40 3.29
N GLN A 475 16.14 -7.04 2.53
CA GLN A 475 15.02 -7.96 2.24
C GLN A 475 15.49 -9.26 1.57
N LYS A 476 16.57 -9.20 0.78
CA LYS A 476 17.19 -10.37 0.15
C LYS A 476 18.02 -11.21 1.13
N ARG A 477 18.60 -10.60 2.17
CA ARG A 477 19.47 -11.25 3.17
C ARG A 477 18.72 -11.73 4.41
N PHE A 478 17.60 -11.09 4.77
CA PHE A 478 16.83 -11.34 5.99
C PHE A 478 16.43 -12.82 6.19
N PRO A 479 15.94 -13.55 5.16
CA PRO A 479 15.65 -14.98 5.29
C PRO A 479 16.87 -15.85 5.61
N ARG A 480 18.06 -15.45 5.14
CA ARG A 480 19.32 -16.18 5.37
C ARG A 480 19.89 -15.89 6.76
N LEU A 481 19.61 -14.71 7.31
CA LEU A 481 20.08 -14.28 8.62
C LEU A 481 19.26 -14.94 9.73
N ILE A 482 17.94 -14.95 9.56
CA ILE A 482 16.98 -15.67 10.40
C ILE A 482 17.30 -17.17 10.47
N ARG A 483 17.57 -17.83 9.33
CA ARG A 483 18.04 -19.25 9.25
C ARG A 483 19.39 -19.54 9.91
N ARG A 484 20.18 -18.53 10.23
CA ARG A 484 21.47 -18.68 10.93
C ARG A 484 21.36 -18.43 12.43
N MET A 485 20.28 -17.77 12.86
CA MET A 485 20.00 -17.46 14.27
C MET A 485 19.17 -18.58 14.94
N THR A 486 18.35 -19.29 14.17
CA THR A 486 17.75 -20.60 14.51
C THR A 486 18.69 -21.72 14.13
#